data_AF-A0A2N0LFZ4-F1
#
_entry.id   AF-A0A2N0LFZ4-F1
#
_cell.length_a   1.000
_cell.length_b   1.000
_cell.length_c   1.000
_cell.angle_alpha   90.00
_cell.angle_beta   90.00
_cell.angle_gamma   90.00
#
_symmetry.space_group_name_H-M   'P 1'
#
loop_
_entity.id
_entity.type
_entity.pdbx_description
1 polymer ?
#
loop_
_entity_poly.entity_id
_entity_poly.type
_entity_poly.pdbx_seq_one_letter_code
_entity_poly.pdbx_strand_id
1 'polypeptide(L)'
;MAEELGRIQRPTASQYDGRRKLLLVPLIYGPQADDPAGAEVLQNYWEQMQTQVDALEAALGGLQHIYHESLTVGGDEGLEQLGAADQRSHGFITAKTLSGAVLEATEDMDVLLETLDLQRCMMIPLASANVGSRLQEWHADSNRQRYEHIADQIDNTLGENETGLLLISERHQVQFPSDIEVFYVSPPALDEYRRWFQNWMDQQQSAAEAAKLSTENDPKNGGDNRADADGATEEHETN
;
A
#
# COMPACT_ATOMS: atom_id res chain seq x y z
N MET A 1 -13.50 -43.13 -23.03
CA MET A 1 -13.71 -43.15 -21.57
C MET A 1 -12.70 -42.17 -21.00
N ALA A 2 -13.16 -41.03 -20.50
CA ALA A 2 -12.32 -40.02 -19.87
C ALA A 2 -12.44 -40.23 -18.36
N GLU A 3 -11.32 -40.50 -17.70
CA GLU A 3 -11.25 -40.53 -16.23
C GLU A 3 -11.50 -39.11 -15.71
N GLU A 4 -12.52 -38.96 -14.87
CA GLU A 4 -12.77 -37.72 -14.14
C GLU A 4 -11.64 -37.51 -13.12
N LEU A 5 -10.80 -36.51 -13.38
CA LEU A 5 -9.80 -36.00 -12.45
C LEU A 5 -10.47 -35.71 -11.09
N GLY A 6 -9.89 -36.25 -10.03
CA GLY A 6 -10.47 -36.32 -8.69
C GLY A 6 -11.08 -35.01 -8.21
N ARG A 7 -12.34 -35.08 -7.76
CA ARG A 7 -12.99 -34.02 -6.99
C ARG A 7 -12.11 -33.69 -5.78
N ILE A 8 -11.44 -32.54 -5.83
CA ILE A 8 -10.85 -31.91 -4.65
C ILE A 8 -12.03 -31.61 -3.73
N GLN A 9 -12.21 -32.43 -2.69
CA GLN A 9 -13.20 -32.14 -1.66
C GLN A 9 -12.79 -30.83 -0.99
N ARG A 10 -13.68 -29.82 -1.01
CA ARG A 10 -13.47 -28.61 -0.22
C ARG A 10 -13.28 -29.05 1.21
N PRO A 11 -12.12 -28.78 1.79
CA PRO A 11 -11.80 -29.46 3.01
C PRO A 11 -12.56 -28.80 4.18
N THR A 12 -13.07 -29.61 5.09
CA THR A 12 -14.03 -29.20 6.12
C THR A 12 -13.34 -28.37 7.21
N ALA A 13 -14.04 -27.36 7.75
CA ALA A 13 -13.56 -26.44 8.79
C ALA A 13 -12.79 -27.14 9.94
N SER A 14 -13.26 -28.33 10.33
CA SER A 14 -12.70 -29.18 11.38
C SER A 14 -11.24 -29.59 11.18
N GLN A 15 -10.71 -29.53 9.96
CA GLN A 15 -9.29 -29.82 9.73
C GLN A 15 -8.36 -28.72 10.25
N TYR A 16 -8.91 -27.53 10.50
CA TYR A 16 -8.20 -26.37 11.03
C TYR A 16 -8.45 -26.19 12.54
N ASP A 17 -9.07 -27.18 13.19
CA ASP A 17 -9.22 -27.19 14.64
C ASP A 17 -7.83 -27.24 15.30
N GLY A 18 -7.64 -26.41 16.32
CA GLY A 18 -6.38 -26.16 17.02
C GLY A 18 -5.43 -25.22 16.30
N ARG A 19 -5.73 -24.75 15.07
CA ARG A 19 -4.89 -23.78 14.36
C ARG A 19 -5.43 -22.37 14.47
N ARG A 20 -4.50 -21.41 14.48
CA ARG A 20 -4.77 -20.00 14.23
C ARG A 20 -4.95 -19.81 12.73
N LYS A 21 -5.97 -19.07 12.29
CA LYS A 21 -6.25 -18.87 10.86
C LYS A 21 -6.08 -17.40 10.51
N LEU A 22 -5.47 -17.10 9.39
CA LEU A 22 -5.29 -15.72 8.93
C LEU A 22 -5.78 -15.57 7.49
N LEU A 23 -6.80 -14.76 7.28
CA LEU A 23 -7.22 -14.32 5.96
C LEU A 23 -6.27 -13.19 5.53
N LEU A 24 -5.50 -13.41 4.48
CA LEU A 24 -4.55 -12.43 3.96
C LEU A 24 -5.12 -11.76 2.71
N VAL A 25 -5.44 -10.48 2.85
CA VAL A 25 -6.09 -9.66 1.81
C VAL A 25 -5.11 -8.60 1.31
N PRO A 26 -4.87 -8.53 -0.02
CA PRO A 26 -4.18 -7.41 -0.62
C PRO A 26 -4.87 -6.08 -0.30
N LEU A 27 -4.17 -5.18 0.38
CA LEU A 27 -4.63 -3.82 0.56
C LEU A 27 -4.30 -3.02 -0.70
N ILE A 28 -5.34 -2.65 -1.45
CA ILE A 28 -5.18 -1.83 -2.65
C ILE A 28 -5.76 -0.44 -2.44
N TYR A 29 -4.97 0.55 -2.82
CA TYR A 29 -5.40 1.94 -2.87
C TYR A 29 -5.60 2.35 -4.31
N GLY A 30 -6.66 3.10 -4.58
CA GLY A 30 -6.82 3.74 -5.87
C GLY A 30 -5.92 4.96 -5.99
N PRO A 31 -5.40 5.29 -7.19
CA PRO A 31 -4.86 6.62 -7.39
C PRO A 31 -5.95 7.66 -7.09
N GLN A 32 -5.55 8.79 -6.50
CA GLN A 32 -6.43 9.94 -6.18
C GLN A 32 -6.97 10.65 -7.44
N ALA A 33 -6.80 10.07 -8.63
CA ALA A 33 -7.22 10.66 -9.89
C ALA A 33 -8.69 10.31 -10.17
N ASP A 34 -9.44 11.29 -10.68
CA ASP A 34 -10.81 11.11 -11.20
C ASP A 34 -10.80 10.27 -12.50
N ASP A 35 -10.30 9.03 -12.46
CA ASP A 35 -10.41 8.06 -13.56
C ASP A 35 -11.60 7.11 -13.29
N PRO A 36 -12.71 7.24 -14.04
CA PRO A 36 -13.89 6.38 -13.89
C PRO A 36 -13.58 4.89 -14.07
N ALA A 37 -12.64 4.54 -14.96
CA ALA A 37 -12.27 3.15 -15.19
C ALA A 37 -11.53 2.57 -13.96
N GLY A 38 -10.69 3.37 -13.33
CA GLY A 38 -10.03 3.02 -12.07
C GLY A 38 -11.01 2.79 -10.94
N ALA A 39 -11.99 3.68 -10.80
CA ALA A 39 -13.04 3.56 -9.79
C ALA A 39 -13.85 2.28 -9.95
N GLU A 40 -14.22 1.91 -11.18
CA GLU A 40 -14.96 0.67 -11.47
C GLU A 40 -14.14 -0.59 -11.15
N VAL A 41 -12.89 -0.64 -11.60
CA VAL A 41 -12.01 -1.80 -11.35
C VAL A 41 -11.73 -1.98 -9.85
N LEU A 42 -11.53 -0.88 -9.13
CA LEU A 42 -11.39 -0.91 -7.68
C LEU A 42 -12.67 -1.38 -6.98
N GLN A 43 -13.84 -0.90 -7.41
CA GLN A 43 -15.12 -1.32 -6.84
C GLN A 43 -15.31 -2.83 -7.03
N ASN A 44 -15.06 -3.35 -8.23
CA ASN A 44 -15.13 -4.77 -8.54
C ASN A 44 -14.19 -5.60 -7.65
N TYR A 45 -12.97 -5.11 -7.41
CA TYR A 45 -12.06 -5.76 -6.46
C TYR A 45 -12.67 -5.82 -5.06
N TRP A 46 -13.12 -4.69 -4.52
CA TRP A 46 -13.64 -4.62 -3.16
C TRP A 46 -14.89 -5.49 -2.96
N GLU A 47 -15.78 -5.55 -3.94
CA GLU A 47 -16.98 -6.41 -3.88
C GLU A 47 -16.63 -7.91 -3.89
N GLN A 48 -15.73 -8.32 -4.79
CA GLN A 48 -15.31 -9.72 -4.88
C GLN A 48 -14.50 -10.14 -3.65
N MET A 49 -13.60 -9.27 -3.17
CA MET A 49 -12.82 -9.50 -1.97
C MET A 49 -13.74 -9.71 -0.76
N GLN A 50 -14.70 -8.80 -0.55
CA GLN A 50 -15.68 -8.91 0.55
C GLN A 50 -16.47 -10.21 0.47
N THR A 51 -16.96 -10.57 -0.73
CA THR A 51 -17.69 -11.83 -0.94
C THR A 51 -16.86 -13.06 -0.57
N GLN A 52 -15.56 -13.04 -0.87
CA GLN A 52 -14.65 -14.15 -0.52
C GLN A 52 -14.34 -14.18 0.97
N VAL A 53 -14.10 -13.03 1.60
CA VAL A 53 -13.89 -12.94 3.05
C VAL A 53 -15.12 -13.46 3.79
N ASP A 54 -16.32 -13.04 3.41
CA ASP A 54 -17.57 -13.48 4.04
C ASP A 54 -17.75 -15.00 3.95
N ALA A 55 -17.43 -15.59 2.79
CA ALA A 55 -17.51 -17.03 2.60
C ALA A 55 -16.49 -17.79 3.46
N LEU A 56 -15.27 -17.27 3.60
CA LEU A 56 -14.22 -17.86 4.43
C LEU A 56 -14.52 -17.69 5.92
N GLU A 57 -14.96 -16.52 6.35
CA GLU A 57 -15.41 -16.25 7.72
C GLU A 57 -16.51 -17.23 8.14
N ALA A 58 -17.54 -17.39 7.31
CA ALA A 58 -18.62 -18.34 7.58
C ALA A 58 -18.12 -19.80 7.63
N ALA A 59 -17.15 -20.15 6.79
CA ALA A 59 -16.57 -21.49 6.76
C ALA A 59 -15.63 -21.77 7.94
N LEU A 60 -14.95 -20.75 8.48
CA LEU A 60 -13.94 -20.89 9.54
C LEU A 60 -14.49 -20.64 10.95
N GLY A 61 -15.75 -20.24 11.07
CA GLY A 61 -16.45 -20.08 12.35
C GLY A 61 -16.46 -18.65 12.90
N GLY A 62 -16.29 -17.65 12.04
CA GLY A 62 -16.31 -16.23 12.39
C GLY A 62 -14.94 -15.56 12.21
N LEU A 63 -14.89 -14.27 12.54
CA LEU A 63 -13.70 -13.42 12.49
C LEU A 63 -13.53 -12.71 13.84
N GLN A 64 -12.36 -12.84 14.45
CA GLN A 64 -12.09 -12.31 15.79
C GLN A 64 -11.20 -11.07 15.75
N HIS A 65 -10.18 -11.06 14.90
CA HIS A 65 -9.20 -9.97 14.85
C HIS A 65 -9.07 -9.41 13.44
N ILE A 66 -8.88 -8.09 13.35
CA ILE A 66 -8.60 -7.37 12.11
C ILE A 66 -7.30 -6.61 12.29
N TYR A 67 -6.41 -6.78 11.34
CA TYR A 67 -5.14 -6.09 11.21
C TYR A 67 -5.16 -5.31 9.90
N HIS A 68 -4.66 -4.09 9.93
CA HIS A 68 -4.64 -3.22 8.77
C HIS A 68 -3.30 -2.50 8.69
N GLU A 69 -2.63 -2.59 7.54
CA GLU A 69 -1.39 -1.87 7.28
C GLU A 69 -1.59 -0.35 7.45
N SER A 70 -0.62 0.34 8.02
CA SER A 70 -0.64 1.76 8.41
C SER A 70 -1.54 2.11 9.59
N LEU A 71 -1.99 1.13 10.39
CA LEU A 71 -2.79 1.36 11.58
C LEU A 71 -1.97 1.21 12.88
N THR A 72 -1.78 2.31 13.58
CA THR A 72 -0.95 2.39 14.80
C THR A 72 -1.76 2.43 16.09
N VAL A 73 -3.08 2.59 15.98
CA VAL A 73 -4.03 2.58 17.11
C VAL A 73 -5.20 1.67 16.74
N GLY A 74 -5.61 0.80 17.65
CA GLY A 74 -6.74 -0.11 17.46
C GLY A 74 -8.09 0.47 17.92
N GLY A 75 -9.14 -0.35 17.86
CA GLY A 75 -10.48 -0.01 18.33
C GLY A 75 -11.12 1.17 17.60
N ASP A 76 -11.99 1.90 18.30
CA ASP A 76 -12.79 2.99 17.73
C ASP A 76 -11.91 4.15 17.22
N GLU A 77 -10.84 4.49 17.94
CA GLU A 77 -9.89 5.54 17.52
C GLU A 77 -9.20 5.16 16.20
N GLY A 78 -8.76 3.90 16.08
CA GLY A 78 -8.20 3.38 14.84
C GLY A 78 -9.20 3.42 13.68
N LEU A 79 -10.46 3.09 13.96
CA LEU A 79 -11.52 3.12 12.96
C LEU A 79 -11.78 4.54 12.46
N GLU A 80 -11.80 5.54 13.34
CA GLU A 80 -11.92 6.96 12.96
C GLU A 80 -10.76 7.40 12.05
N GLN A 81 -9.52 6.98 12.34
CA GLN A 81 -8.36 7.29 11.51
C GLN A 81 -8.46 6.68 10.11
N LEU A 82 -8.94 5.44 9.99
CA LEU A 82 -9.17 4.79 8.70
C LEU A 82 -10.20 5.54 7.86
N GLY A 83 -11.26 6.07 8.49
CA GLY A 83 -12.31 6.84 7.82
C GLY A 83 -11.79 8.11 7.12
N ALA A 84 -10.74 8.73 7.65
CA ALA A 84 -10.09 9.89 7.04
C ALA A 84 -9.17 9.50 5.86
N ALA A 85 -8.67 8.26 5.83
CA ALA A 85 -7.68 7.80 4.84
C ALA A 85 -8.31 7.11 3.63
N ASP A 86 -9.22 6.15 3.83
CA ASP A 86 -9.91 5.42 2.74
C ASP A 86 -11.30 4.95 3.17
N GLN A 87 -12.33 5.45 2.47
CA GLN A 87 -13.74 5.14 2.82
C GLN A 87 -14.13 3.67 2.59
N ARG A 88 -13.48 2.94 1.69
CA ARG A 88 -13.84 1.56 1.36
C ARG A 88 -13.34 0.60 2.44
N SER A 89 -12.06 0.74 2.81
CA SER A 89 -11.49 -0.03 3.93
C SER A 89 -12.24 0.28 5.22
N HIS A 90 -12.53 1.56 5.49
CA HIS A 90 -13.31 1.97 6.65
C HIS A 90 -14.70 1.32 6.70
N GLY A 91 -15.47 1.36 5.60
CA GLY A 91 -16.82 0.79 5.56
C GLY A 91 -16.82 -0.72 5.80
N PHE A 92 -15.88 -1.44 5.20
CA PHE A 92 -15.72 -2.88 5.38
C PHE A 92 -15.32 -3.25 6.83
N ILE A 93 -14.32 -2.58 7.39
CA ILE A 93 -13.85 -2.84 8.76
C ILE A 93 -14.91 -2.46 9.79
N THR A 94 -15.65 -1.36 9.56
CA THR A 94 -16.81 -0.99 10.40
C THR A 94 -17.84 -2.12 10.45
N ALA A 95 -18.17 -2.73 9.31
CA ALA A 95 -19.13 -3.83 9.28
C ALA A 95 -18.64 -5.06 10.09
N LYS A 96 -17.35 -5.38 10.00
CA LYS A 96 -16.76 -6.52 10.73
C LYS A 96 -16.65 -6.27 12.23
N THR A 97 -16.28 -5.05 12.64
CA THR A 97 -16.22 -4.67 14.06
C THR A 97 -17.60 -4.65 14.71
N LEU A 98 -18.64 -4.20 13.99
CA LEU A 98 -20.04 -4.32 14.44
C LEU A 98 -20.52 -5.78 14.62
N SER A 99 -19.93 -6.71 13.88
CA SER A 99 -20.16 -8.16 14.03
C SER A 99 -19.34 -8.80 15.15
N GLY A 100 -18.53 -8.02 15.87
CA GLY A 100 -17.78 -8.46 17.05
C GLY A 100 -16.28 -8.68 16.85
N ALA A 101 -15.73 -8.39 15.67
CA ALA A 101 -14.29 -8.44 15.46
C ALA A 101 -13.59 -7.25 16.14
N VAL A 102 -12.38 -7.47 16.66
CA VAL A 102 -11.53 -6.46 17.27
C VAL A 102 -10.57 -5.91 16.23
N LEU A 103 -10.50 -4.58 16.11
CA LEU A 103 -9.50 -3.90 15.29
C LEU A 103 -8.23 -3.71 16.12
N GLU A 104 -7.15 -4.39 15.76
CA GLU A 104 -5.88 -4.38 16.49
C GLU A 104 -4.97 -3.23 16.04
N ALA A 105 -4.22 -2.66 16.98
CA ALA A 105 -3.09 -1.80 16.64
C ALA A 105 -2.02 -2.67 15.95
N THR A 106 -1.87 -2.48 14.64
CA THR A 106 -1.12 -3.41 13.78
C THR A 106 0.36 -3.01 13.67
N GLU A 107 0.66 -1.72 13.78
CA GLU A 107 2.00 -1.17 13.56
C GLU A 107 2.49 -0.32 14.72
N ASP A 108 3.80 -0.28 14.89
CA ASP A 108 4.45 0.71 15.75
C ASP A 108 4.50 2.08 15.06
N MET A 109 4.11 3.12 15.80
CA MET A 109 4.04 4.49 15.27
C MET A 109 5.40 5.01 14.83
N ASP A 110 6.43 4.84 15.65
CA ASP A 110 7.76 5.42 15.39
C ASP A 110 8.41 4.71 14.19
N VAL A 111 8.32 3.38 14.14
CA VAL A 111 8.83 2.58 13.02
C VAL A 111 8.09 2.89 11.72
N LEU A 112 6.76 3.05 11.77
CA LEU A 112 5.96 3.42 10.59
C LEU A 112 6.38 4.80 10.07
N LEU A 113 6.44 5.81 10.94
CA LEU A 113 6.80 7.17 10.54
C LEU A 113 8.22 7.25 9.98
N GLU A 114 9.19 6.57 10.61
CA GLU A 114 10.56 6.48 10.08
C GLU A 114 10.57 5.86 8.68
N THR A 115 9.86 4.73 8.49
CA THR A 115 9.76 4.05 7.20
C THR A 115 9.18 4.97 6.12
N LEU A 116 8.10 5.69 6.44
CA LEU A 116 7.45 6.63 5.52
C LEU A 116 8.34 7.83 5.17
N ASP A 117 9.07 8.38 6.14
CA ASP A 117 10.01 9.47 5.90
C ASP A 117 11.18 9.04 5.02
N LEU A 118 11.76 7.86 5.28
CA LEU A 118 12.81 7.29 4.43
C LEU A 118 12.31 7.04 3.01
N GLN A 119 11.08 6.54 2.85
CA GLN A 119 10.45 6.39 1.55
C GLN A 119 10.31 7.73 0.82
N ARG A 120 9.88 8.79 1.51
CA ARG A 120 9.81 10.15 0.93
C ARG A 120 11.18 10.67 0.54
N CYS A 121 12.20 10.47 1.37
CA CYS A 121 13.57 10.87 1.05
C CYS A 121 14.09 10.20 -0.23
N MET A 122 13.78 8.92 -0.45
CA MET A 122 14.19 8.19 -1.66
C MET A 122 13.49 8.68 -2.94
N MET A 123 12.33 9.33 -2.83
CA MET A 123 11.64 9.92 -4.00
C MET A 123 12.31 11.21 -4.49
N ILE A 124 13.18 11.83 -3.70
CA ILE A 124 13.90 13.05 -4.07
C ILE A 124 15.12 12.67 -4.92
N PRO A 125 15.39 13.32 -6.07
CA PRO A 125 16.60 13.07 -6.83
C PRO A 125 17.87 13.35 -6.01
N LEU A 126 18.70 12.33 -5.82
CA LEU A 126 19.95 12.42 -5.05
C LEU A 126 21.16 12.58 -5.97
N ALA A 127 22.02 13.55 -5.69
CA ALA A 127 23.27 13.74 -6.43
C ALA A 127 24.37 12.72 -6.04
N SER A 128 24.33 12.19 -4.80
CA SER A 128 25.35 11.29 -4.28
C SER A 128 24.85 9.85 -4.21
N ALA A 129 25.49 8.97 -4.99
CA ALA A 129 25.19 7.53 -4.97
C ALA A 129 25.42 6.89 -3.59
N ASN A 130 26.42 7.36 -2.83
CA ASN A 130 26.70 6.85 -1.48
C ASN A 130 25.59 7.22 -0.49
N VAL A 131 25.04 8.43 -0.60
CA VAL A 131 23.86 8.82 0.20
C VAL A 131 22.67 7.96 -0.16
N GLY A 132 22.44 7.71 -1.46
CA GLY A 132 21.39 6.81 -1.93
C GLY A 132 21.51 5.40 -1.35
N SER A 133 22.71 4.80 -1.39
CA SER A 133 22.95 3.46 -0.83
C SER A 133 22.64 3.39 0.67
N ARG A 134 23.09 4.38 1.46
CA ARG A 134 22.83 4.40 2.90
C ARG A 134 21.37 4.60 3.24
N LEU A 135 20.65 5.45 2.50
CA LEU A 135 19.20 5.62 2.66
C LEU A 135 18.46 4.32 2.34
N GLN A 136 18.88 3.60 1.30
CA GLN A 136 18.29 2.32 0.93
C GLN A 136 18.53 1.24 2.00
N GLU A 137 19.74 1.14 2.54
CA GLU A 137 20.06 0.24 3.66
C GLU A 137 19.21 0.55 4.88
N TRP A 138 19.15 1.83 5.29
CA TRP A 138 18.33 2.25 6.44
C TRP A 138 16.84 1.97 6.20
N HIS A 139 16.31 2.29 5.02
CA HIS A 139 14.93 1.96 4.68
C HIS A 139 14.66 0.45 4.73
N ALA A 140 15.58 -0.38 4.23
CA ALA A 140 15.43 -1.83 4.28
C ALA A 140 15.41 -2.35 5.73
N ASP A 141 16.26 -1.83 6.61
CA ASP A 141 16.27 -2.18 8.03
C ASP A 141 15.00 -1.73 8.76
N SER A 142 14.54 -0.49 8.53
CA SER A 142 13.29 0.04 9.10
C SER A 142 12.08 -0.78 8.64
N ASN A 143 12.02 -1.12 7.34
CA ASN A 143 10.93 -1.92 6.77
C ASN A 143 10.94 -3.37 7.29
N ARG A 144 12.13 -3.94 7.56
CA ARG A 144 12.24 -5.25 8.23
C ARG A 144 11.66 -5.17 9.65
N GLN A 145 12.06 -4.18 10.45
CA GLN A 145 11.53 -3.98 11.81
C GLN A 145 10.00 -3.79 11.81
N ARG A 146 9.48 -3.04 10.83
CA ARG A 146 8.05 -2.84 10.63
C ARG A 146 7.29 -4.15 10.48
N TYR A 147 7.75 -5.03 9.58
CA TYR A 147 7.09 -6.31 9.35
C TYR A 147 7.34 -7.36 10.43
N GLU A 148 8.47 -7.29 11.15
CA GLU A 148 8.70 -8.06 12.39
C GLU A 148 7.67 -7.66 13.45
N HIS A 149 7.43 -6.36 13.65
CA HIS A 149 6.41 -5.90 14.60
C HIS A 149 5.00 -6.37 14.22
N ILE A 150 4.62 -6.29 12.94
CA ILE A 150 3.31 -6.79 12.48
C ILE A 150 3.17 -8.29 12.78
N ALA A 151 4.23 -9.08 12.52
CA ALA A 151 4.22 -10.51 12.82
C ALA A 151 4.04 -10.76 14.32
N ASP A 152 4.78 -10.03 15.16
CA ASP A 152 4.71 -10.14 16.62
C ASP A 152 3.33 -9.74 17.15
N GLN A 153 2.70 -8.70 16.60
CA GLN A 153 1.34 -8.32 16.99
C GLN A 153 0.36 -9.44 16.72
N ILE A 154 0.37 -9.99 15.50
CA ILE A 154 -0.51 -11.10 15.13
C ILE A 154 -0.23 -12.33 16.01
N ASP A 155 1.04 -12.63 16.31
CA ASP A 155 1.39 -13.77 17.16
C ASP A 155 0.85 -13.62 18.59
N ASN A 156 0.87 -12.39 19.12
CA ASN A 156 0.45 -12.10 20.49
C ASN A 156 -1.07 -11.95 20.67
N THR A 157 -1.79 -11.51 19.64
CA THR A 157 -3.23 -11.23 19.76
C THR A 157 -4.12 -12.29 19.12
N LEU A 158 -3.67 -12.98 18.06
CA LEU A 158 -4.43 -14.08 17.45
C LEU A 158 -4.30 -15.35 18.29
N GLY A 159 -5.36 -15.72 18.99
CA GLY A 159 -5.44 -16.90 19.85
C GLY A 159 -5.72 -18.20 19.10
N GLU A 160 -5.57 -19.33 19.80
CA GLU A 160 -5.88 -20.65 19.27
C GLU A 160 -7.34 -20.74 18.78
N ASN A 161 -7.55 -21.38 17.63
CA ASN A 161 -8.83 -21.52 16.93
C ASN A 161 -9.43 -20.23 16.37
N GLU A 162 -8.85 -19.08 16.64
CA GLU A 162 -9.34 -17.81 16.14
C GLU A 162 -8.96 -17.58 14.68
N THR A 163 -9.76 -16.75 14.03
CA THR A 163 -9.55 -16.29 12.66
C THR A 163 -9.26 -14.80 12.69
N GLY A 164 -8.12 -14.42 12.14
CA GLY A 164 -7.73 -13.04 11.88
C GLY A 164 -7.92 -12.67 10.41
N LEU A 165 -7.99 -11.37 10.14
CA LEU A 165 -7.98 -10.79 8.80
C LEU A 165 -6.87 -9.74 8.75
N LEU A 166 -5.91 -9.90 7.85
CA LEU A 166 -4.85 -8.92 7.60
C LEU A 166 -5.03 -8.29 6.23
N LEU A 167 -5.29 -6.97 6.20
CA LEU A 167 -5.21 -6.16 4.99
C LEU A 167 -3.81 -5.54 4.90
N ILE A 168 -3.04 -5.96 3.89
CA ILE A 168 -1.64 -5.55 3.74
C ILE A 168 -1.21 -5.51 2.28
N SER A 169 -0.22 -4.68 1.96
CA SER A 169 0.41 -4.63 0.63
C SER A 169 0.90 -6.00 0.15
N GLU A 170 0.76 -6.27 -1.15
CA GLU A 170 1.10 -7.59 -1.75
C GLU A 170 2.58 -7.97 -1.64
N ARG A 171 3.45 -6.97 -1.45
CA ARG A 171 4.90 -7.15 -1.33
C ARG A 171 5.39 -7.09 0.11
N HIS A 172 4.51 -7.37 1.07
CA HIS A 172 4.87 -7.44 2.48
C HIS A 172 5.95 -8.51 2.73
N GLN A 173 6.70 -8.34 3.81
CA GLN A 173 7.76 -9.28 4.21
C GLN A 173 7.45 -10.00 5.52
N VAL A 174 6.24 -9.83 6.06
CA VAL A 174 5.74 -10.50 7.27
C VAL A 174 5.99 -12.01 7.18
N GLN A 175 6.64 -12.56 8.20
CA GLN A 175 6.85 -13.99 8.37
C GLN A 175 5.91 -14.48 9.47
N PHE A 176 4.89 -15.26 9.11
CA PHE A 176 3.93 -15.77 10.09
C PHE A 176 4.49 -17.00 10.83
N PRO A 177 4.16 -17.17 12.12
CA PRO A 177 4.41 -18.40 12.86
C PRO A 177 3.89 -19.65 12.13
N SER A 178 4.60 -20.77 12.26
CA SER A 178 4.31 -22.00 11.51
C SER A 178 2.96 -22.66 11.84
N ASP A 179 2.35 -22.29 12.95
CA ASP A 179 1.06 -22.76 13.41
C ASP A 179 -0.13 -21.88 12.95
N ILE A 180 0.16 -20.77 12.26
CA ILE A 180 -0.86 -19.97 11.56
C ILE A 180 -1.10 -20.54 10.17
N GLU A 181 -2.34 -20.93 9.90
CA GLU A 181 -2.80 -21.28 8.56
C GLU A 181 -3.21 -20.02 7.79
N VAL A 182 -2.52 -19.72 6.70
CA VAL A 182 -2.76 -18.51 5.90
C VAL A 182 -3.63 -18.81 4.69
N PHE A 183 -4.76 -18.10 4.57
CA PHE A 183 -5.69 -18.17 3.45
C PHE A 183 -5.56 -16.89 2.62
N TYR A 184 -5.00 -17.03 1.42
CA TYR A 184 -4.89 -15.90 0.49
C TYR A 184 -6.25 -15.58 -0.14
N VAL A 185 -6.68 -14.33 0.01
CA VAL A 185 -7.91 -13.81 -0.62
C VAL A 185 -7.50 -13.02 -1.86
N SER A 186 -7.46 -13.71 -3.00
CA SER A 186 -7.03 -13.15 -4.28
C SER A 186 -8.16 -13.27 -5.31
N PRO A 187 -9.14 -12.35 -5.31
CA PRO A 187 -10.23 -12.38 -6.28
C PRO A 187 -9.75 -12.15 -7.72
N PRO A 188 -10.45 -12.67 -8.75
CA PRO A 188 -10.12 -12.41 -10.15
C PRO A 188 -9.98 -10.92 -10.48
N ALA A 189 -10.80 -10.06 -9.86
CA ALA A 189 -10.72 -8.61 -10.02
C ALA A 189 -9.37 -8.00 -9.57
N LEU A 190 -8.56 -8.70 -8.77
CA LEU A 190 -7.21 -8.25 -8.43
C LEU A 190 -6.31 -8.22 -9.68
N ASP A 191 -6.43 -9.20 -10.58
CA ASP A 191 -5.65 -9.21 -11.83
C ASP A 191 -6.11 -8.11 -12.79
N GLU A 192 -7.41 -7.80 -12.81
CA GLU A 192 -7.95 -6.68 -13.55
C GLU A 192 -7.40 -5.35 -13.02
N TYR A 193 -7.38 -5.17 -11.70
CA TYR A 193 -6.76 -4.03 -11.03
C TYR A 193 -5.29 -3.87 -11.37
N ARG A 194 -4.49 -4.94 -11.25
CA ARG A 194 -3.06 -4.92 -11.59
C ARG A 194 -2.82 -4.48 -13.03
N ARG A 195 -3.60 -5.01 -13.99
CA ARG A 195 -3.49 -4.64 -15.41
C ARG A 195 -3.85 -3.18 -15.64
N TRP A 196 -4.96 -2.72 -15.07
CA TRP A 196 -5.37 -1.33 -15.19
C TRP A 196 -4.32 -0.38 -14.58
N PHE A 197 -3.85 -0.67 -13.36
CA PHE A 197 -2.89 0.16 -12.66
C PHE A 197 -1.56 0.28 -13.41
N GLN A 198 -1.06 -0.84 -13.98
CA GLN A 198 0.13 -0.81 -14.82
C GLN A 198 -0.05 0.09 -16.05
N ASN A 199 -1.16 -0.08 -16.79
CA ASN A 199 -1.45 0.74 -17.96
C ASN A 199 -1.57 2.23 -17.60
N TRP A 200 -2.17 2.54 -16.46
CA TRP A 200 -2.31 3.90 -15.96
C TRP A 200 -0.96 4.53 -15.60
N MET A 201 -0.07 3.79 -14.93
CA MET A 201 1.29 4.24 -14.62
C MET A 201 2.11 4.51 -15.90
N ASP A 202 2.04 3.63 -16.89
CA ASP A 202 2.77 3.79 -18.16
C ASP A 202 2.30 5.05 -18.92
N GLN A 203 1.00 5.32 -18.90
CA GLN A 203 0.42 6.54 -19.48
C GLN A 203 0.87 7.80 -18.73
N GLN A 204 0.89 7.79 -17.40
CA GLN A 204 1.37 8.91 -16.59
C GLN A 204 2.85 9.21 -16.85
N GLN A 205 3.70 8.17 -16.91
CA GLN A 205 5.12 8.35 -17.21
C GLN A 205 5.33 8.94 -18.60
N SER A 206 4.63 8.40 -19.61
CA SER A 206 4.68 8.91 -20.98
C SER A 206 4.22 10.37 -21.08
N ALA A 207 3.16 10.74 -20.35
CA ALA A 207 2.65 12.11 -20.30
C ALA A 207 3.63 13.07 -19.59
N ALA A 208 4.26 12.63 -18.50
CA ALA A 208 5.27 13.41 -17.78
C ALA A 208 6.53 13.64 -18.62
N GLU A 209 6.97 12.63 -19.38
CA GLU A 209 8.09 12.74 -20.33
C GLU A 209 7.75 13.71 -21.47
N ALA A 210 6.56 13.59 -22.07
CA ALA A 210 6.11 14.51 -23.11
C ALA A 210 6.01 15.96 -22.62
N ALA A 211 5.55 16.18 -21.37
CA ALA A 211 5.48 17.49 -20.74
C ALA A 211 6.86 18.09 -20.45
N LYS A 212 7.85 17.27 -20.08
CA LYS A 212 9.25 17.73 -19.91
C LYS A 212 9.85 18.15 -21.25
N LEU A 213 9.65 17.37 -22.32
CA LEU A 213 10.13 17.71 -23.66
C LEU A 213 9.46 18.94 -24.27
N SER A 214 8.18 19.20 -23.98
CA SER A 214 7.51 20.41 -24.46
C SER A 214 7.97 21.68 -23.74
N THR A 215 8.38 21.57 -22.47
CA THR A 215 8.89 22.68 -21.67
C THR A 215 10.33 23.05 -22.03
N GLU A 216 11.17 22.07 -22.44
CA GLU A 216 12.54 22.31 -22.92
C GLU A 216 12.61 22.90 -24.35
N ASN A 217 11.56 22.74 -25.15
CA ASN A 217 11.52 23.18 -26.55
C ASN A 217 10.87 24.56 -26.78
N ASP A 218 10.53 25.33 -25.73
CA ASP A 218 9.98 26.68 -25.88
C ASP A 218 11.10 27.73 -26.07
N PRO A 219 11.27 28.35 -27.27
CA PRO A 219 12.42 29.22 -27.56
C PRO A 219 12.36 30.63 -26.92
N LYS A 220 11.40 30.91 -26.03
CA LYS A 220 11.17 32.26 -25.50
C LYS A 220 11.96 32.64 -24.25
N ASN A 221 13.16 32.09 -24.06
CA ASN A 221 14.16 32.69 -23.16
C ASN A 221 15.49 32.99 -23.87
N GLY A 222 15.41 33.40 -25.14
CA GLY A 222 16.50 34.06 -25.88
C GLY A 222 16.28 35.57 -25.93
N GLY A 223 16.23 36.22 -24.77
CA GLY A 223 16.19 37.68 -24.65
C GLY A 223 17.59 38.26 -24.58
N ASP A 224 18.15 38.53 -25.75
CA ASP A 224 19.37 39.28 -26.00
C ASP A 224 19.41 40.59 -25.18
N ASN A 225 20.48 40.81 -24.41
CA ASN A 225 20.88 42.15 -24.00
C ASN A 225 22.41 42.21 -23.85
N ARG A 226 23.11 42.25 -24.99
CA ARG A 226 24.43 42.87 -25.09
C ARG A 226 24.35 44.13 -25.94
N ALA A 227 24.44 45.29 -25.30
CA ALA A 227 25.12 46.45 -25.86
C ALA A 227 25.48 47.42 -24.72
N ASP A 228 26.51 47.05 -23.96
CA ASP A 228 27.45 48.04 -23.44
C ASP A 228 28.31 48.52 -24.62
N ALA A 229 28.20 49.79 -25.00
CA ALA A 229 29.25 50.61 -25.62
C ALA A 229 28.70 52.00 -25.97
N ASP A 230 28.91 52.98 -25.10
CA ASP A 230 29.71 54.17 -25.45
C ASP A 230 29.85 55.08 -24.24
N GLY A 231 31.08 55.19 -23.75
CA GLY A 231 31.44 56.02 -22.62
C GLY A 231 32.95 56.09 -22.48
N ALA A 232 33.60 56.82 -23.40
CA ALA A 232 34.96 57.32 -23.20
C ALA A 232 35.23 58.54 -24.09
N THR A 233 35.34 59.71 -23.45
CA THR A 233 36.34 60.77 -23.70
C THR A 233 36.13 61.80 -22.58
N GLU A 234 37.05 61.83 -21.60
CA GLU A 234 38.05 62.91 -21.41
C GLU A 234 37.40 64.13 -20.70
N GLU A 235 37.90 64.77 -19.65
CA GLU A 235 39.19 64.78 -18.97
C GLU A 235 39.09 65.81 -17.80
N HIS A 236 40.04 65.73 -16.87
CA HIS A 236 40.58 66.82 -16.02
C HIS A 236 39.80 67.43 -14.82
N GLU A 237 40.38 67.18 -13.62
CA GLU A 237 40.82 68.16 -12.59
C GLU A 237 39.84 69.29 -12.18
N THR A 238 39.53 69.56 -10.91
CA THR A 238 40.44 69.86 -9.79
C THR A 238 39.61 70.15 -8.53
N ASN A 239 40.20 69.83 -7.36
CA ASN A 239 39.92 70.33 -5.99
C ASN A 239 38.59 70.02 -5.30
#